data_AF-A0A8H5B2X2-F1
#
_entry.id   AF-A0A8H5B2X2-F1
#
_cell.length_a   1.000
_cell.length_b   1.000
_cell.length_c   1.000
_cell.angle_alpha   90.00
_cell.angle_beta   90.00
_cell.angle_gamma   90.00
#
_symmetry.space_group_name_H-M   'P 1'
#
loop_
_entity.id
_entity.type
_entity.pdbx_description
1 polymer ?
#
loop_
_entity_poly.entity_id
_entity_poly.type
_entity_poly.pdbx_seq_one_letter_code
_entity_poly.pdbx_strand_id
1 'polypeptide(L)'
;MADVSSTLNPAKRSRDDIDQTPSPRRSPSSCTLAPSGKKRRTLAVKASKLAEFVTANRAPGPDPYRILPMPTTEWIQLRFTLDRFKGVYRVVQVPSNYNFANLHTLVQYLFGWNGFHSHRARVYTNVEMYKSAGRLGCIKSYGQAPPYPDDWRIQDMRPEVQEMEDYIWQRQNGDAAIYEVVAIGKNSGKHKDSRGMFSDYSWHYKVEDNELSLADVWNVEEDKNVSKGEFSNENVGIIYEYEIGCPWSVHITIDDGFYTSPMPGNDIYVVSIKGAPSVEEKHHWDSDHPDGCKKATSDLFLDARNWKLYCKKELATRTLRDRLVVNVLKVGSMTDDEVQDRQNELQAIADTIRKKRDEKEKERKRELRLQRKLEREAELAAEREREKKRQLQIRRKLEREAVLAARRLEEFRRLAAYEDD
;
A
#
# COMPACT_ATOMS: atom_id res chain seq x y z
N MET A 1 22.32 -5.43 53.56
CA MET A 1 22.67 -5.44 52.13
C MET A 1 21.36 -5.50 51.37
N ALA A 2 20.89 -4.35 50.91
CA ALA A 2 19.63 -4.18 50.20
C ALA A 2 19.98 -3.56 48.83
N ASP A 3 19.77 -4.32 47.77
CA ASP A 3 20.00 -3.88 46.39
C ASP A 3 18.78 -3.11 45.89
N VAL A 4 19.03 -1.87 45.50
CA VAL A 4 18.07 -0.95 44.90
C VAL A 4 18.27 -1.01 43.39
N SER A 5 17.48 -1.83 42.69
CA SER A 5 17.42 -1.84 41.24
C SER A 5 16.34 -0.88 40.75
N SER A 6 16.78 0.29 40.30
CA SER A 6 15.97 1.32 39.64
C SER A 6 15.78 0.96 38.16
N THR A 7 14.57 0.57 37.77
CA THR A 7 14.14 0.47 36.37
C THR A 7 13.32 1.70 35.99
N LEU A 8 13.94 2.64 35.26
CA LEU A 8 13.26 3.75 34.61
C LEU A 8 12.65 3.26 33.28
N ASN A 9 11.33 3.25 33.20
CA ASN A 9 10.58 3.07 31.95
C ASN A 9 10.44 4.40 31.21
N PRO A 10 10.84 4.52 29.93
CA PRO A 10 10.53 5.71 29.15
C PRO A 10 9.06 5.68 28.70
N ALA A 11 8.39 6.81 28.96
CA ALA A 11 6.97 7.04 28.72
C ALA A 11 6.57 6.89 27.24
N LYS A 12 5.68 5.93 26.95
CA LYS A 12 4.82 5.94 25.76
C LYS A 12 3.81 7.09 25.91
N ARG A 13 3.97 8.16 25.14
CA ARG A 13 2.92 9.19 25.01
C ARG A 13 1.85 8.67 24.06
N SER A 14 0.72 8.22 24.63
CA SER A 14 -0.53 8.05 23.90
C SER A 14 -1.00 9.41 23.41
N ARG A 15 -1.25 9.52 22.10
CA ARG A 15 -1.74 10.73 21.44
C ARG A 15 -3.11 10.44 20.85
N ASP A 16 -4.03 9.98 21.69
CA ASP A 16 -5.44 9.81 21.37
C ASP A 16 -6.24 10.24 22.61
N ASP A 17 -7.10 11.24 22.41
CA ASP A 17 -8.25 11.68 23.23
C ASP A 17 -8.35 13.22 23.20
N ILE A 18 -8.79 13.75 22.06
CA ILE A 18 -9.48 15.05 22.03
C ILE A 18 -10.98 14.76 22.07
N ASP A 19 -11.48 14.99 23.28
CA ASP A 19 -12.85 14.93 23.72
C ASP A 19 -13.75 15.84 22.85
N GLN A 20 -14.75 15.25 22.19
CA GLN A 20 -15.79 15.98 21.49
C GLN A 20 -16.88 16.40 22.48
N THR A 21 -16.74 17.59 23.04
CA THR A 21 -17.86 18.26 23.73
C THR A 21 -18.69 19.08 22.73
N PRO A 22 -20.03 18.95 22.73
CA PRO A 22 -20.88 19.69 21.80
C PRO A 22 -21.14 21.10 22.33
N SER A 23 -20.62 22.12 21.64
CA SER A 23 -20.98 23.53 21.89
C SER A 23 -22.25 23.94 21.13
N PRO A 24 -23.02 24.91 21.65
CA PRO A 24 -24.42 25.11 21.31
C PRO A 24 -24.63 25.90 20.01
N ARG A 25 -25.72 25.55 19.33
CA ARG A 25 -26.28 26.21 18.14
C ARG A 25 -26.30 27.73 18.28
N ARG A 26 -25.56 28.42 17.42
CA ARG A 26 -25.81 29.83 17.09
C ARG A 26 -26.63 29.91 15.80
N SER A 27 -27.69 30.69 15.88
CA SER A 27 -28.69 31.01 14.85
C SER A 27 -28.05 31.64 13.60
N PRO A 28 -28.65 31.48 12.41
CA PRO A 28 -28.11 32.07 11.19
C PRO A 28 -28.47 33.56 11.11
N SER A 29 -27.45 34.42 11.16
CA SER A 29 -27.56 35.83 10.76
C SER A 29 -27.57 35.91 9.24
N SER A 30 -28.70 36.40 8.72
CA SER A 30 -28.91 36.82 7.34
C SER A 30 -27.83 37.81 6.89
N CYS A 31 -26.98 37.40 5.93
CA CYS A 31 -26.21 38.30 5.09
C CYS A 31 -26.66 38.12 3.64
N THR A 32 -27.54 39.02 3.22
CA THR A 32 -27.89 39.24 1.82
C THR A 32 -26.67 39.85 1.13
N LEU A 33 -25.98 39.08 0.28
CA LEU A 33 -25.00 39.62 -0.66
C LEU A 33 -25.47 39.37 -2.08
N ALA A 34 -25.48 40.47 -2.83
CA ALA A 34 -25.96 40.61 -4.21
C ALA A 34 -25.14 39.78 -5.22
N PRO A 35 -25.70 39.46 -6.39
CA PRO A 35 -25.07 38.58 -7.36
C PRO A 35 -24.00 39.34 -8.17
N SER A 36 -22.73 39.02 -7.95
CA SER A 36 -21.66 39.42 -8.88
C SER A 36 -21.49 38.35 -9.96
N GLY A 37 -22.01 38.66 -11.14
CA GLY A 37 -21.76 37.88 -12.34
C GLY A 37 -20.33 38.09 -12.89
N LYS A 38 -19.90 37.09 -13.67
CA LYS A 38 -18.80 37.10 -14.66
C LYS A 38 -17.37 36.88 -14.12
N LYS A 39 -16.84 35.67 -14.40
CA LYS A 39 -15.65 35.39 -15.25
C LYS A 39 -15.05 34.03 -14.88
N ARG A 40 -15.61 32.95 -15.42
CA ARG A 40 -15.09 31.57 -15.24
C ARG A 40 -14.23 31.06 -16.43
N ARG A 41 -13.72 31.97 -17.27
CA ARG A 41 -13.10 31.64 -18.57
C ARG A 41 -11.56 31.76 -18.62
N THR A 42 -10.87 32.01 -17.50
CA THR A 42 -9.42 32.31 -17.48
C THR A 42 -8.51 31.22 -16.93
N LEU A 43 -9.03 30.12 -16.36
CA LEU A 43 -8.19 29.04 -15.83
C LEU A 43 -7.62 28.12 -16.92
N ALA A 44 -8.37 27.85 -18.00
CA ALA A 44 -7.92 26.97 -19.08
C ALA A 44 -6.74 27.55 -19.88
N VAL A 45 -6.67 28.88 -20.05
CA VAL A 45 -5.59 29.54 -20.82
C VAL A 45 -4.25 29.54 -20.07
N LYS A 46 -4.27 29.52 -18.73
CA LYS A 46 -3.04 29.46 -17.91
C LYS A 46 -2.42 28.06 -17.89
N ALA A 47 -3.22 27.00 -17.91
CA ALA A 47 -2.72 25.63 -17.97
C ALA A 47 -1.97 25.33 -19.28
N SER A 48 -2.48 25.83 -20.41
CA SER A 48 -1.84 25.68 -21.72
C SER A 48 -0.47 26.36 -21.80
N LYS A 49 -0.32 27.59 -21.25
CA LYS A 49 0.98 28.27 -21.21
C LYS A 49 1.99 27.62 -20.26
N LEU A 50 1.54 27.01 -19.17
CA LEU A 50 2.44 26.28 -18.27
C LEU A 50 2.99 25.01 -18.93
N ALA A 51 2.18 24.34 -19.74
CA ALA A 51 2.60 23.18 -20.52
C ALA A 51 3.65 23.55 -21.59
N GLU A 52 3.49 24.70 -22.26
CA GLU A 52 4.47 25.20 -23.24
C GLU A 52 5.83 25.60 -22.63
N PHE A 53 5.84 26.12 -21.40
CA PHE A 53 7.09 26.56 -20.76
C PHE A 53 7.96 25.37 -20.30
N VAL A 54 7.36 24.22 -20.02
CA VAL A 54 8.09 23.01 -19.60
C VAL A 54 8.80 22.32 -20.78
N THR A 55 8.31 22.51 -22.02
CA THR A 55 8.88 21.88 -23.21
C THR A 55 10.13 22.58 -23.77
N ALA A 56 10.35 23.87 -23.48
CA ALA A 56 11.36 24.68 -24.17
C ALA A 56 12.83 24.28 -23.88
N ASN A 57 13.11 23.55 -22.79
CA ASN A 57 14.47 23.18 -22.38
C ASN A 57 14.71 21.65 -22.32
N ARG A 58 13.79 20.82 -22.78
CA ARG A 58 14.04 19.37 -22.83
C ARG A 58 14.92 19.03 -24.02
N ALA A 59 15.98 18.26 -23.77
CA ALA A 59 16.75 17.62 -24.83
C ALA A 59 15.78 16.87 -25.78
N PRO A 60 16.05 16.84 -27.09
CA PRO A 60 15.21 16.15 -28.06
C PRO A 60 15.24 14.64 -27.77
N GLY A 61 14.30 14.19 -26.96
CA GLY A 61 14.16 12.81 -26.54
C GLY A 61 12.67 12.46 -26.40
N PRO A 62 12.33 11.16 -26.53
CA PRO A 62 10.97 10.69 -26.34
C PRO A 62 10.48 10.97 -24.89
N ASP A 63 9.17 11.22 -24.74
CA ASP A 63 8.57 11.57 -23.44
C ASP A 63 8.65 10.38 -22.46
N PRO A 64 9.46 10.45 -21.39
CA PRO A 64 9.72 9.30 -20.51
C PRO A 64 8.48 8.83 -19.74
N TYR A 65 7.44 9.66 -19.60
CA TYR A 65 6.16 9.26 -19.03
C TYR A 65 5.34 8.35 -19.96
N ARG A 66 5.75 8.19 -21.22
CA ARG A 66 5.05 7.41 -22.24
C ARG A 66 5.84 6.23 -22.78
N ILE A 67 7.13 6.16 -22.49
CA ILE A 67 7.98 5.07 -22.92
C ILE A 67 7.88 3.96 -21.88
N LEU A 68 7.35 2.81 -22.28
CA LEU A 68 7.45 1.62 -21.45
C LEU A 68 8.92 1.16 -21.40
N PRO A 69 9.41 0.67 -20.25
CA PRO A 69 10.77 0.17 -20.17
C PRO A 69 10.96 -1.07 -21.05
N MET A 70 12.21 -1.49 -21.21
CA MET A 70 12.54 -2.74 -21.86
C MET A 70 11.82 -3.92 -21.19
N PRO A 71 11.31 -4.91 -21.93
CA PRO A 71 10.72 -6.10 -21.35
C PRO A 71 11.67 -6.78 -20.36
N THR A 72 11.15 -7.18 -19.20
CA THR A 72 11.90 -7.90 -18.15
C THR A 72 11.13 -9.12 -17.67
N THR A 73 11.87 -10.08 -17.13
CA THR A 73 11.32 -11.26 -16.43
C THR A 73 11.08 -10.99 -14.96
N GLU A 74 11.58 -9.88 -14.40
CA GLU A 74 11.49 -9.56 -12.98
C GLU A 74 10.33 -8.60 -12.69
N TRP A 75 9.49 -9.00 -11.76
CA TRP A 75 8.26 -8.30 -11.40
C TRP A 75 8.14 -8.16 -9.89
N ILE A 76 7.41 -7.14 -9.46
CA ILE A 76 7.10 -6.86 -8.06
C ILE A 76 5.60 -6.59 -7.92
N GLN A 77 4.95 -7.17 -6.91
CA GLN A 77 3.55 -6.88 -6.61
C GLN A 77 3.46 -5.78 -5.57
N LEU A 78 2.94 -4.63 -6.02
CA LEU A 78 2.79 -3.43 -5.22
C LEU A 78 1.33 -3.16 -4.89
N ARG A 79 1.10 -2.69 -3.68
CA ARG A 79 -0.16 -2.15 -3.20
C ARG A 79 -0.09 -0.63 -3.19
N PHE A 80 -1.03 -0.01 -3.89
CA PHE A 80 -1.25 1.43 -3.96
C PHE A 80 -2.47 1.79 -3.12
N THR A 81 -2.27 2.38 -1.94
CA THR A 81 -3.35 2.74 -1.00
C THR A 81 -3.49 4.25 -0.92
N LEU A 82 -4.71 4.76 -1.06
CA LEU A 82 -4.97 6.20 -0.98
C LEU A 82 -5.22 6.61 0.49
N ASP A 83 -4.30 7.33 1.13
CA ASP A 83 -4.23 7.42 2.60
C ASP A 83 -5.49 7.98 3.27
N ARG A 84 -6.05 9.05 2.70
CA ARG A 84 -7.24 9.72 3.25
C ARG A 84 -8.57 9.07 2.85
N PHE A 85 -8.53 8.05 1.99
CA PHE A 85 -9.72 7.43 1.41
C PHE A 85 -9.77 5.97 1.80
N LYS A 86 -10.32 5.72 3.00
CA LYS A 86 -10.41 4.38 3.61
C LYS A 86 -10.94 3.37 2.59
N GLY A 87 -10.21 2.28 2.42
CA GLY A 87 -10.60 1.15 1.56
C GLY A 87 -10.47 1.41 0.05
N VAL A 88 -9.85 2.51 -0.38
CA VAL A 88 -9.47 2.73 -1.78
C VAL A 88 -8.04 2.27 -2.00
N TYR A 89 -7.87 1.17 -2.74
CA TYR A 89 -6.55 0.63 -3.06
C TYR A 89 -6.51 -0.12 -4.38
N ARG A 90 -5.29 -0.35 -4.88
CA ARG A 90 -4.98 -1.21 -6.02
C ARG A 90 -3.86 -2.16 -5.63
N VAL A 91 -3.88 -3.37 -6.16
CA VAL A 91 -2.75 -4.30 -6.10
C VAL A 91 -2.37 -4.62 -7.53
N VAL A 92 -1.11 -4.36 -7.88
CA VAL A 92 -0.63 -4.39 -9.26
C VAL A 92 0.73 -5.06 -9.29
N GLN A 93 0.90 -6.02 -10.19
CA GLN A 93 2.21 -6.54 -10.57
C GLN A 93 2.80 -5.63 -11.62
N VAL A 94 3.99 -5.10 -11.34
CA VAL A 94 4.71 -4.18 -12.20
C VAL A 94 6.12 -4.71 -12.49
N PRO A 95 6.68 -4.43 -13.66
CA PRO A 95 8.08 -4.75 -13.96
C PRO A 95 9.02 -4.01 -13.00
N SER A 96 10.03 -4.70 -12.45
CA SER A 96 10.97 -4.11 -11.49
C SER A 96 11.77 -2.94 -12.07
N ASN A 97 11.97 -2.91 -13.39
CA ASN A 97 12.70 -1.86 -14.09
C ASN A 97 11.85 -0.64 -14.47
N TYR A 98 10.61 -0.52 -13.98
CA TYR A 98 9.84 0.72 -14.09
C TYR A 98 10.57 1.85 -13.38
N ASN A 99 10.67 3.02 -14.02
CA ASN A 99 11.13 4.23 -13.34
C ASN A 99 9.96 5.01 -12.71
N PHE A 100 10.26 6.08 -11.98
CA PHE A 100 9.24 6.90 -11.36
C PHE A 100 8.39 7.69 -12.36
N ALA A 101 8.85 7.89 -13.59
CA ALA A 101 8.01 8.44 -14.67
C ALA A 101 6.93 7.42 -15.09
N ASN A 102 7.31 6.14 -15.22
CA ASN A 102 6.35 5.06 -15.46
C ASN A 102 5.39 4.89 -14.26
N LEU A 103 5.92 4.96 -13.04
CA LEU A 103 5.13 4.88 -11.81
C LEU A 103 4.11 6.03 -11.72
N HIS A 104 4.51 7.26 -12.04
CA HIS A 104 3.61 8.41 -12.12
C HIS A 104 2.46 8.13 -13.08
N THR A 105 2.76 7.76 -14.33
CA THR A 105 1.74 7.43 -15.35
C THR A 105 0.84 6.30 -14.90
N LEU A 106 1.38 5.30 -14.21
CA LEU A 106 0.62 4.19 -13.64
C LEU A 106 -0.35 4.67 -12.55
N VAL A 107 0.10 5.53 -11.64
CA VAL A 107 -0.77 6.12 -10.62
C VAL A 107 -1.90 6.93 -11.28
N GLN A 108 -1.60 7.73 -12.31
CA GLN A 108 -2.63 8.47 -13.06
C GLN A 108 -3.68 7.52 -13.65
N TYR A 109 -3.23 6.44 -14.30
CA TYR A 109 -4.10 5.39 -14.85
C TYR A 109 -5.01 4.79 -13.77
N LEU A 110 -4.41 4.28 -12.70
CA LEU A 110 -5.07 3.52 -11.63
C LEU A 110 -6.12 4.31 -10.83
N PHE A 111 -5.94 5.62 -10.72
CA PHE A 111 -6.82 6.52 -9.96
C PHE A 111 -7.67 7.44 -10.85
N GLY A 112 -7.54 7.35 -12.17
CA GLY A 112 -8.33 8.15 -13.11
C GLY A 112 -8.08 9.65 -12.96
N TRP A 113 -6.83 10.01 -12.75
CA TRP A 113 -6.34 11.38 -12.68
C TRP A 113 -5.79 11.83 -14.03
N ASN A 114 -5.82 13.13 -14.28
CA ASN A 114 -5.52 13.68 -15.60
C ASN A 114 -4.02 14.01 -15.84
N GLY A 115 -3.18 13.97 -14.79
CA GLY A 115 -1.75 14.30 -14.87
C GLY A 115 -1.43 15.78 -15.05
N PHE A 116 -2.36 16.71 -14.78
CA PHE A 116 -2.15 18.15 -14.90
C PHE A 116 -1.56 18.79 -13.64
N HIS A 117 -1.62 18.12 -12.49
CA HIS A 117 -1.06 18.65 -11.26
C HIS A 117 0.39 18.20 -11.03
N SER A 118 1.13 19.02 -10.28
CA SER A 118 2.48 18.66 -9.84
C SER A 118 2.44 17.42 -8.96
N HIS A 119 3.43 16.54 -9.11
CA HIS A 119 3.63 15.41 -8.23
C HIS A 119 5.02 15.38 -7.61
N ARG A 120 5.15 14.56 -6.58
CA ARG A 120 6.41 14.21 -5.91
C ARG A 120 6.28 12.79 -5.38
N ALA A 121 7.37 12.04 -5.35
CA ALA A 121 7.44 10.81 -4.57
C ALA A 121 8.57 10.88 -3.55
N ARG A 122 8.38 10.24 -2.41
CA ARG A 122 9.42 10.09 -1.39
C ARG A 122 9.58 8.63 -1.01
N VAL A 123 10.82 8.16 -1.01
CA VAL A 123 11.19 6.79 -0.66
C VAL A 123 11.63 6.77 0.79
N TYR A 124 11.00 5.92 1.59
CA TYR A 124 11.27 5.78 3.02
C TYR A 124 11.67 4.35 3.37
N THR A 125 12.52 4.25 4.39
CA THR A 125 12.83 3.01 5.13
C THR A 125 12.11 2.99 6.47
N ASN A 126 12.31 1.93 7.25
CA ASN A 126 11.71 1.75 8.58
C ASN A 126 10.18 2.00 8.57
N VAL A 127 9.53 1.56 7.49
CA VAL A 127 8.10 1.74 7.29
C VAL A 127 7.34 0.78 8.19
N GLU A 128 6.44 1.32 9.01
CA GLU A 128 5.44 0.54 9.73
C GLU A 128 4.07 0.72 9.07
N MET A 129 3.36 -0.38 8.84
CA MET A 129 2.02 -0.34 8.25
C MET A 129 0.92 -0.36 9.32
N TYR A 130 -0.20 0.30 9.05
CA TYR A 130 -1.41 0.14 9.86
C TYR A 130 -1.95 -1.30 9.71
N LYS A 131 -2.14 -1.96 10.86
CA LYS A 131 -2.80 -3.28 10.95
C LYS A 131 -4.32 -3.19 11.07
N SER A 132 -4.86 -1.99 11.29
CA SER A 132 -6.31 -1.78 11.48
C SER A 132 -7.07 -1.86 10.16
N ALA A 133 -8.23 -2.52 10.16
CA ALA A 133 -9.01 -2.78 8.94
C ALA A 133 -9.40 -1.50 8.16
N GLY A 134 -9.55 -0.36 8.85
CA GLY A 134 -9.90 0.92 8.21
C GLY A 134 -8.76 1.62 7.49
N ARG A 135 -7.50 1.25 7.76
CA ARG A 135 -6.29 1.84 7.18
C ARG A 135 -5.32 0.78 6.66
N LEU A 136 -5.80 -0.44 6.41
CA LEU A 136 -4.97 -1.55 5.96
C LEU A 136 -4.24 -1.16 4.67
N GLY A 137 -2.91 -1.24 4.69
CA GLY A 137 -2.07 -0.85 3.57
C GLY A 137 -1.66 0.62 3.54
N CYS A 138 -2.04 1.42 4.55
CA CYS A 138 -1.45 2.75 4.75
C CYS A 138 -0.20 2.64 5.63
N ILE A 139 0.78 3.48 5.33
CA ILE A 139 1.94 3.73 6.17
C ILE A 139 1.50 4.49 7.45
N LYS A 140 1.93 4.01 8.61
CA LYS A 140 1.68 4.56 9.94
C LYS A 140 2.81 5.47 10.41
N SER A 141 4.04 5.00 10.28
CA SER A 141 5.28 5.72 10.57
C SER A 141 6.34 5.26 9.58
N TYR A 142 7.36 6.09 9.39
CA TYR A 142 8.36 5.91 8.35
C TYR A 142 9.58 6.77 8.64
N GLY A 143 10.68 6.44 7.98
CA GLY A 143 11.92 7.19 8.05
C GLY A 143 12.82 6.70 9.18
N GLN A 144 14.09 7.00 8.98
CA GLN A 144 15.12 6.94 10.00
C GLN A 144 16.10 8.05 9.67
N ALA A 145 16.59 8.72 10.71
CA ALA A 145 17.64 9.70 10.51
C ALA A 145 18.88 9.00 9.94
N PRO A 146 19.44 9.48 8.82
CA PRO A 146 20.70 8.95 8.33
C PRO A 146 21.79 9.13 9.40
N PRO A 147 22.90 8.40 9.33
CA PRO A 147 24.04 8.67 10.19
C PRO A 147 24.46 10.15 10.10
N TYR A 148 24.83 10.74 11.24
CA TYR A 148 25.35 12.10 11.25
C TYR A 148 26.62 12.15 10.37
N PRO A 149 26.72 13.06 9.39
CA PRO A 149 27.85 13.12 8.47
C PRO A 149 29.16 13.36 9.20
N ASP A 150 30.17 12.54 8.93
CA ASP A 150 31.47 12.65 9.58
C ASP A 150 32.18 13.97 9.27
N ASP A 151 31.96 14.53 8.07
CA ASP A 151 32.50 15.83 7.66
C ASP A 151 31.88 17.03 8.40
N TRP A 152 30.75 16.82 9.09
CA TRP A 152 30.07 17.85 9.88
C TRP A 152 30.41 17.74 11.36
N ARG A 153 31.04 16.64 11.78
CA ARG A 153 31.50 16.49 13.16
C ARG A 153 32.62 17.49 13.41
N ILE A 154 32.36 18.43 14.30
CA ILE A 154 33.37 19.39 14.75
C ILE A 154 34.43 18.60 15.52
N GLN A 155 35.68 18.64 15.03
CA GLN A 155 36.80 18.01 15.70
C GLN A 155 36.96 18.60 17.11
N ASP A 156 37.28 17.74 18.08
CA ASP A 156 37.44 18.09 19.50
C ASP A 156 36.18 18.67 20.19
N MET A 157 35.00 18.41 19.64
CA MET A 157 33.74 18.70 20.31
C MET A 157 33.64 17.86 21.61
N ARG A 158 33.22 18.50 22.71
CA ARG A 158 32.96 17.79 23.96
C ARG A 158 31.90 16.69 23.76
N PRO A 159 32.05 15.49 24.36
CA PRO A 159 31.12 14.39 24.17
C PRO A 159 29.66 14.77 24.40
N GLU A 160 29.37 15.61 25.41
CA GLU A 160 28.01 16.02 25.73
C GLU A 160 27.38 16.90 24.65
N VAL A 161 28.20 17.71 23.96
CA VAL A 161 27.74 18.54 22.84
C VAL A 161 27.50 17.66 21.60
N GLN A 162 28.36 16.67 21.37
CA GLN A 162 28.18 15.71 20.27
C GLN A 162 26.91 14.87 20.46
N GLU A 163 26.66 14.36 21.67
CA GLU A 163 25.41 13.63 21.98
C GLU A 163 24.18 14.51 21.77
N MET A 164 24.27 15.79 22.13
CA MET A 164 23.19 16.77 21.91
C MET A 164 22.96 17.03 20.41
N GLU A 165 24.02 17.17 19.60
CA GLU A 165 23.91 17.30 18.15
C GLU A 165 23.30 16.06 17.51
N ASP A 166 23.77 14.86 17.88
CA ASP A 166 23.24 13.59 17.38
C ASP A 166 21.75 13.44 17.76
N TYR A 167 21.35 13.85 18.97
CA TYR A 167 19.95 13.87 19.39
C TYR A 167 19.10 14.85 18.58
N ILE A 168 19.56 16.09 18.39
CA ILE A 168 18.86 17.11 17.59
C ILE A 168 18.70 16.61 16.17
N TRP A 169 19.76 16.03 15.62
CA TRP A 169 19.79 15.44 14.30
C TRP A 169 18.77 14.32 14.14
N GLN A 170 18.78 13.34 15.03
CA GLN A 170 17.82 12.24 15.01
C GLN A 170 16.38 12.74 15.10
N ARG A 171 16.15 13.79 15.90
CA ARG A 171 14.82 14.38 16.06
C ARG A 171 14.37 15.16 14.82
N GLN A 172 15.27 15.86 14.15
CA GLN A 172 14.94 16.65 12.95
C GLN A 172 14.80 15.78 11.70
N ASN A 173 15.55 14.68 11.63
CA ASN A 173 15.65 13.82 10.46
C ASN A 173 15.05 12.42 10.66
N GLY A 174 14.39 12.17 11.80
CA GLY A 174 13.81 10.87 12.12
C GLY A 174 12.83 10.38 11.04
N ASP A 175 12.13 11.30 10.39
CA ASP A 175 11.17 11.01 9.32
C ASP A 175 11.76 11.31 7.92
N ALA A 176 13.09 11.35 7.77
CA ALA A 176 13.73 11.69 6.50
C ALA A 176 13.49 10.60 5.45
N ALA A 177 13.17 11.04 4.23
CA ALA A 177 13.20 10.17 3.06
C ALA A 177 14.65 9.91 2.63
N ILE A 178 14.92 8.75 2.02
CA ILE A 178 16.20 8.52 1.34
C ILE A 178 16.25 9.28 0.03
N TYR A 179 15.19 9.16 -0.77
CA TYR A 179 15.04 9.86 -2.05
C TYR A 179 13.80 10.74 -2.04
N GLU A 180 13.93 11.97 -2.56
CA GLU A 180 12.82 12.78 -3.05
C GLU A 180 12.88 12.80 -4.57
N VAL A 181 11.92 12.13 -5.20
CA VAL A 181 11.82 12.02 -6.64
C VAL A 181 10.89 13.12 -7.16
N VAL A 182 11.41 13.93 -8.08
CA VAL A 182 10.72 15.09 -8.63
C VAL A 182 10.51 14.97 -10.14
N ALA A 183 9.51 15.70 -10.66
CA ALA A 183 9.24 15.75 -12.09
C ALA A 183 10.45 16.25 -12.89
N ILE A 184 10.62 15.70 -14.09
CA ILE A 184 11.78 15.98 -14.97
C ILE A 184 11.89 17.46 -15.31
N GLY A 185 13.10 18.00 -15.21
CA GLY A 185 13.40 19.41 -15.43
C GLY A 185 13.08 20.31 -14.22
N LYS A 186 12.49 19.77 -13.15
CA LYS A 186 12.34 20.47 -11.87
C LYS A 186 13.62 20.45 -11.03
N ASN A 187 14.61 19.62 -11.39
CA ASN A 187 15.94 19.65 -10.78
C ASN A 187 16.89 20.66 -11.45
N SER A 188 16.34 21.70 -12.10
CA SER A 188 17.11 22.74 -12.80
C SER A 188 17.54 23.85 -11.84
N GLY A 189 18.56 23.58 -11.03
CA GLY A 189 19.22 24.58 -10.20
C GLY A 189 20.68 24.25 -9.95
N LYS A 190 21.47 25.23 -9.47
CA LYS A 190 22.88 25.05 -9.00
C LYS A 190 23.03 24.05 -7.84
N HIS A 191 21.95 23.39 -7.45
CA HIS A 191 21.80 22.54 -6.29
C HIS A 191 21.74 21.04 -6.62
N LYS A 192 21.99 20.62 -7.87
CA LYS A 192 22.04 19.20 -8.23
C LYS A 192 22.99 18.38 -7.36
N ASP A 193 24.11 18.97 -6.94
CA ASP A 193 25.11 18.31 -6.09
C ASP A 193 25.06 18.78 -4.62
N SER A 194 24.22 19.77 -4.28
CA SER A 194 24.13 20.23 -2.91
C SER A 194 23.17 19.34 -2.14
N ARG A 195 23.70 18.44 -1.32
CA ARG A 195 23.00 18.02 -0.09
C ARG A 195 22.62 19.30 0.66
N GLY A 196 21.32 19.54 0.82
CA GLY A 196 20.77 20.85 1.13
C GLY A 196 21.44 21.51 2.34
N MET A 197 22.00 22.71 2.15
CA MET A 197 22.61 23.47 3.24
C MET A 197 21.90 24.81 3.54
N PHE A 198 21.06 25.38 2.66
CA PHE A 198 20.54 26.75 2.91
C PHE A 198 19.11 27.11 2.48
N SER A 199 18.20 26.17 2.17
CA SER A 199 16.76 26.54 2.04
C SER A 199 15.74 25.49 2.46
N ASP A 200 16.15 24.24 2.53
CA ASP A 200 15.28 23.08 2.69
C ASP A 200 16.08 22.03 3.46
N TYR A 201 15.89 22.01 4.79
CA TYR A 201 16.56 21.16 5.78
C TYR A 201 16.29 19.65 5.61
N SER A 202 16.18 19.16 4.38
CA SER A 202 15.73 17.81 4.09
C SER A 202 16.87 16.99 3.50
N TRP A 203 17.27 15.96 4.25
CA TRP A 203 18.44 15.09 4.01
C TRP A 203 18.37 14.11 2.83
N HIS A 204 17.29 14.17 2.05
CA HIS A 204 17.09 13.23 0.97
C HIS A 204 17.92 13.59 -0.27
N TYR A 205 18.29 12.56 -1.03
CA TYR A 205 18.80 12.73 -2.38
C TYR A 205 17.66 13.15 -3.30
N LYS A 206 17.84 14.26 -4.03
CA LYS A 206 16.89 14.68 -5.05
C LYS A 206 17.26 14.08 -6.39
N VAL A 207 16.33 13.32 -6.96
CA VAL A 207 16.51 12.64 -8.26
C VAL A 207 15.30 12.93 -9.15
N GLU A 208 15.51 12.93 -10.47
CA GLU A 208 14.40 13.08 -11.41
C GLU A 208 13.67 11.74 -11.65
N ASP A 209 12.39 11.81 -12.03
CA ASP A 209 11.52 10.64 -12.24
C ASP A 209 12.10 9.54 -13.15
N ASN A 210 12.96 9.89 -14.11
CA ASN A 210 13.57 8.95 -15.06
C ASN A 210 14.90 8.35 -14.56
N GLU A 211 15.46 8.84 -13.46
CA GLU A 211 16.78 8.46 -12.95
C GLU A 211 16.73 7.32 -11.92
N LEU A 212 15.58 7.14 -11.25
CA LEU A 212 15.38 6.10 -10.24
C LEU A 212 14.38 5.05 -10.72
N SER A 213 14.71 3.77 -10.57
CA SER A 213 13.84 2.63 -10.87
C SER A 213 13.27 1.97 -9.62
N LEU A 214 12.22 1.15 -9.79
CA LEU A 214 11.67 0.36 -8.69
C LEU A 214 12.68 -0.68 -8.17
N ALA A 215 13.57 -1.19 -9.04
CA ALA A 215 14.64 -2.13 -8.69
C ALA A 215 15.74 -1.49 -7.81
N ASP A 216 15.89 -0.15 -7.88
CA ASP A 216 16.78 0.61 -6.99
C ASP A 216 16.14 0.84 -5.61
N VAL A 217 14.81 0.78 -5.52
CA VAL A 217 14.07 0.93 -4.27
C VAL A 217 13.94 -0.42 -3.56
N TRP A 218 13.42 -1.40 -4.29
CA TRP A 218 13.16 -2.76 -3.83
C TRP A 218 13.95 -3.73 -4.68
N ASN A 219 14.67 -4.66 -4.05
CA ASN A 219 15.46 -5.65 -4.77
C ASN A 219 15.20 -7.06 -4.24
N VAL A 220 15.24 -8.07 -5.10
CA VAL A 220 15.09 -9.48 -4.71
C VAL A 220 16.15 -9.87 -3.67
N GLU A 221 17.37 -9.35 -3.85
CA GLU A 221 18.45 -9.46 -2.88
C GLU A 221 18.35 -8.27 -1.91
N GLU A 222 17.93 -8.50 -0.67
CA GLU A 222 17.60 -7.42 0.28
C GLU A 222 18.80 -6.51 0.62
N ASP A 223 20.01 -7.03 0.57
CA ASP A 223 21.26 -6.27 0.73
C ASP A 223 21.50 -5.24 -0.39
N LYS A 224 20.81 -5.40 -1.52
CA LYS A 224 20.84 -4.47 -2.65
C LYS A 224 19.63 -3.54 -2.72
N ASN A 225 18.68 -3.62 -1.78
CA ASN A 225 17.57 -2.67 -1.74
C ASN A 225 18.03 -1.27 -1.30
N VAL A 226 17.12 -0.30 -1.26
CA VAL A 226 17.44 1.09 -0.93
C VAL A 226 18.10 1.29 0.44
N SER A 227 17.82 0.38 1.38
CA SER A 227 18.38 0.39 2.73
C SER A 227 19.70 -0.35 2.86
N LYS A 228 20.18 -0.97 1.76
CA LYS A 228 21.39 -1.79 1.74
C LYS A 228 21.36 -2.93 2.77
N GLY A 229 20.20 -3.56 2.93
CA GLY A 229 19.98 -4.67 3.86
C GLY A 229 19.74 -4.28 5.33
N GLU A 230 19.70 -2.98 5.68
CA GLU A 230 19.31 -2.56 7.03
C GLU A 230 17.84 -2.90 7.34
N PHE A 231 16.98 -2.82 6.30
CA PHE A 231 15.56 -3.12 6.37
C PHE A 231 15.16 -4.14 5.31
N SER A 232 14.23 -5.03 5.68
CA SER A 232 13.59 -5.92 4.71
C SER A 232 12.76 -5.09 3.71
N ASN A 233 12.45 -5.68 2.56
CA ASN A 233 11.66 -4.99 1.55
C ASN A 233 10.23 -4.63 2.01
N GLU A 234 9.68 -5.32 3.01
CA GLU A 234 8.38 -5.01 3.62
C GLU A 234 8.41 -3.72 4.45
N ASN A 235 9.60 -3.31 4.92
CA ASN A 235 9.83 -2.09 5.69
C ASN A 235 10.33 -0.93 4.81
N VAL A 236 10.21 -1.05 3.49
CA VAL A 236 10.48 0.02 2.52
C VAL A 236 9.17 0.43 1.84
N GLY A 237 8.94 1.73 1.71
CA GLY A 237 7.70 2.27 1.16
C GLY A 237 7.89 3.59 0.43
N ILE A 238 6.93 3.93 -0.44
CA ILE A 238 6.90 5.20 -1.17
C ILE A 238 5.64 5.96 -0.75
N ILE A 239 5.79 7.25 -0.46
CA ILE A 239 4.66 8.18 -0.40
C ILE A 239 4.69 9.04 -1.66
N TYR A 240 3.71 8.82 -2.51
CA TYR A 240 3.49 9.58 -3.73
C TYR A 240 2.42 10.65 -3.48
N GLU A 241 2.75 11.91 -3.72
CA GLU A 241 1.85 13.05 -3.57
C GLU A 241 1.48 13.59 -4.94
N TYR A 242 0.17 13.71 -5.19
CA TYR A 242 -0.39 14.36 -6.38
C TYR A 242 -1.03 15.68 -5.96
N GLU A 243 -0.82 16.74 -6.74
CA GLU A 243 -1.23 18.11 -6.39
C GLU A 243 -0.63 18.53 -5.03
N ILE A 244 0.67 18.87 -5.03
CA ILE A 244 1.43 19.20 -3.82
C ILE A 244 0.67 20.22 -2.95
N GLY A 245 0.42 19.84 -1.69
CA GLY A 245 -0.38 20.60 -0.73
C GLY A 245 -1.84 20.15 -0.60
N CYS A 246 -2.30 19.24 -1.46
CA CYS A 246 -3.64 18.65 -1.41
C CYS A 246 -3.64 17.26 -0.75
N PRO A 247 -4.84 16.75 -0.37
CA PRO A 247 -5.00 15.45 0.32
C PRO A 247 -4.62 14.19 -0.48
N TRP A 248 -4.14 14.31 -1.73
CA TRP A 248 -3.97 13.17 -2.63
C TRP A 248 -2.60 12.52 -2.45
N SER A 249 -2.48 11.71 -1.39
CA SER A 249 -1.30 10.88 -1.13
C SER A 249 -1.62 9.41 -1.36
N VAL A 250 -0.75 8.75 -2.12
CA VAL A 250 -0.77 7.31 -2.37
C VAL A 250 0.42 6.70 -1.64
N HIS A 251 0.14 5.82 -0.70
CA HIS A 251 1.13 4.96 -0.06
C HIS A 251 1.34 3.73 -0.95
N ILE A 252 2.58 3.49 -1.36
CA ILE A 252 2.96 2.37 -2.24
C ILE A 252 3.92 1.47 -1.48
N THR A 253 3.56 0.20 -1.36
CA THR A 253 4.29 -0.80 -0.55
C THR A 253 4.22 -2.16 -1.22
N ILE A 254 5.10 -3.09 -0.85
CA ILE A 254 5.01 -4.48 -1.30
C ILE A 254 3.75 -5.14 -0.72
N ASP A 255 3.07 -5.95 -1.52
CA ASP A 255 1.88 -6.72 -1.10
C ASP A 255 2.17 -8.22 -0.99
N ASP A 256 2.83 -8.83 -1.98
CA ASP A 256 3.10 -10.28 -2.04
C ASP A 256 4.49 -10.60 -2.65
N GLY A 257 5.40 -9.61 -2.64
CA GLY A 257 6.81 -9.80 -2.99
C GLY A 257 7.14 -9.72 -4.48
N PHE A 258 8.17 -10.48 -4.87
CA PHE A 258 8.75 -10.51 -6.21
C PHE A 258 8.36 -11.79 -6.97
N TYR A 259 8.32 -11.68 -8.30
CA TYR A 259 7.97 -12.78 -9.20
C TYR A 259 8.90 -12.79 -10.40
N THR A 260 9.14 -13.99 -10.92
CA THR A 260 9.83 -14.18 -12.18
C THR A 260 8.85 -14.72 -13.23
N SER A 261 8.64 -13.97 -14.29
CA SER A 261 7.84 -14.41 -15.44
C SER A 261 8.71 -15.22 -16.41
N PRO A 262 8.21 -16.36 -16.94
CA PRO A 262 8.92 -17.11 -17.98
C PRO A 262 9.00 -16.37 -19.32
N MET A 263 8.12 -15.37 -19.54
CA MET A 263 8.11 -14.54 -20.74
C MET A 263 8.41 -13.09 -20.36
N PRO A 264 9.46 -12.46 -20.91
CA PRO A 264 9.75 -11.05 -20.66
C PRO A 264 8.59 -10.16 -21.08
N GLY A 265 8.26 -9.17 -20.27
CA GLY A 265 7.20 -8.22 -20.54
C GLY A 265 7.45 -6.86 -19.90
N ASN A 266 6.73 -5.86 -20.35
CA ASN A 266 6.75 -4.49 -19.83
C ASN A 266 5.33 -3.96 -19.60
N ASP A 267 4.37 -4.88 -19.47
CA ASP A 267 2.97 -4.55 -19.18
C ASP A 267 2.75 -4.40 -17.67
N ILE A 268 1.52 -4.19 -17.24
CA ILE A 268 1.13 -4.34 -15.82
C ILE A 268 0.04 -5.40 -15.70
N TYR A 269 -0.10 -5.99 -14.52
CA TYR A 269 -1.24 -6.84 -14.19
C TYR A 269 -1.92 -6.34 -12.93
N VAL A 270 -3.14 -5.79 -13.07
CA VAL A 270 -3.94 -5.37 -11.91
C VAL A 270 -4.60 -6.62 -11.31
N VAL A 271 -4.14 -6.99 -10.12
CA VAL A 271 -4.61 -8.17 -9.37
C VAL A 271 -5.90 -7.83 -8.63
N SER A 272 -5.97 -6.64 -8.03
CA SER A 272 -7.11 -6.20 -7.24
C SER A 272 -7.35 -4.71 -7.38
N ILE A 273 -8.61 -4.32 -7.44
CA ILE A 273 -9.06 -2.93 -7.49
C ILE A 273 -10.27 -2.77 -6.57
N LYS A 274 -10.23 -1.74 -5.71
CA LYS A 274 -11.34 -1.44 -4.80
C LYS A 274 -11.52 0.06 -4.60
N GLY A 275 -12.77 0.52 -4.73
CA GLY A 275 -13.14 1.92 -4.52
C GLY A 275 -12.55 2.89 -5.54
N ALA A 276 -12.96 4.16 -5.48
CA ALA A 276 -12.45 5.22 -6.35
C ALA A 276 -12.13 6.50 -5.55
N PRO A 277 -11.17 7.32 -6.01
CA PRO A 277 -10.85 8.60 -5.36
C PRO A 277 -12.01 9.61 -5.47
N SER A 278 -11.87 10.81 -4.90
CA SER A 278 -12.71 11.96 -5.28
C SER A 278 -12.44 12.45 -6.70
N VAL A 279 -13.37 13.21 -7.25
CA VAL A 279 -13.22 13.86 -8.56
C VAL A 279 -12.24 15.03 -8.42
N GLU A 280 -11.25 15.08 -9.31
CA GLU A 280 -10.15 16.06 -9.30
C GLU A 280 -10.61 17.53 -9.47
N GLU A 281 -11.68 17.77 -10.23
CA GLU A 281 -12.13 19.11 -10.63
C GLU A 281 -12.90 19.91 -9.57
N LYS A 282 -13.25 19.30 -8.43
CA LYS A 282 -14.08 19.93 -7.39
C LYS A 282 -13.27 20.18 -6.14
N HIS A 283 -13.55 21.30 -5.46
CA HIS A 283 -13.04 21.48 -4.11
C HIS A 283 -13.48 20.26 -3.26
N HIS A 284 -12.51 19.57 -2.68
CA HIS A 284 -12.57 18.25 -2.05
C HIS A 284 -13.49 18.13 -0.82
N TRP A 285 -14.30 19.15 -0.54
CA TRP A 285 -15.23 19.24 0.59
C TRP A 285 -16.71 19.15 0.19
N ASP A 286 -17.00 18.85 -1.08
CA ASP A 286 -18.38 18.65 -1.54
C ASP A 286 -18.94 17.37 -0.89
N SER A 287 -19.81 17.53 0.12
CA SER A 287 -20.29 16.48 1.04
C SER A 287 -21.09 15.37 0.37
N ASP A 288 -21.51 15.58 -0.88
CA ASP A 288 -22.47 14.71 -1.55
C ASP A 288 -21.80 13.62 -2.40
N HIS A 289 -20.50 13.41 -2.24
CA HIS A 289 -19.79 12.29 -2.84
C HIS A 289 -19.90 11.05 -1.94
N PRO A 290 -20.26 9.87 -2.49
CA PRO A 290 -20.17 8.63 -1.73
C PRO A 290 -18.73 8.39 -1.28
N ASP A 291 -18.57 7.75 -0.12
CA ASP A 291 -17.28 7.33 0.40
C ASP A 291 -16.49 6.59 -0.68
N GLY A 292 -15.17 6.85 -0.77
CA GLY A 292 -14.34 6.27 -1.83
C GLY A 292 -14.44 4.75 -1.94
N CYS A 293 -14.54 4.03 -0.81
CA CYS A 293 -14.72 2.57 -0.79
C CYS A 293 -16.06 2.07 -1.33
N LYS A 294 -17.09 2.92 -1.38
CA LYS A 294 -18.43 2.59 -1.90
C LYS A 294 -18.55 2.87 -3.39
N LYS A 295 -17.61 3.60 -3.98
CA LYS A 295 -17.61 3.88 -5.41
C LYS A 295 -17.28 2.63 -6.21
N ALA A 296 -17.99 2.43 -7.31
CA ALA A 296 -17.75 1.31 -8.21
C ALA A 296 -16.44 1.51 -8.98
N THR A 297 -15.84 0.40 -9.43
CA THR A 297 -14.62 0.42 -10.26
C THR A 297 -14.87 -0.44 -11.49
N SER A 298 -14.47 0.05 -12.66
CA SER A 298 -14.56 -0.74 -13.88
C SER A 298 -13.71 -2.00 -13.80
N ASP A 299 -14.25 -3.14 -14.23
CA ASP A 299 -13.49 -4.40 -14.31
C ASP A 299 -12.48 -4.38 -15.47
N LEU A 300 -12.54 -3.38 -16.36
CA LEU A 300 -11.57 -3.16 -17.44
C LEU A 300 -10.15 -2.91 -16.96
N PHE A 301 -9.95 -2.47 -15.72
CA PHE A 301 -8.61 -2.36 -15.14
C PHE A 301 -7.92 -3.72 -15.00
N LEU A 302 -8.69 -4.81 -14.93
CA LEU A 302 -8.16 -6.17 -14.81
C LEU A 302 -7.70 -6.76 -16.16
N ASP A 303 -7.96 -6.05 -17.27
CA ASP A 303 -7.44 -6.42 -18.59
C ASP A 303 -6.13 -5.69 -18.86
N ALA A 304 -5.02 -6.43 -18.80
CA ALA A 304 -3.67 -5.89 -18.99
C ALA A 304 -3.51 -5.11 -20.32
N ARG A 305 -4.25 -5.50 -21.36
CA ARG A 305 -4.18 -4.83 -22.68
C ARG A 305 -4.51 -3.34 -22.60
N ASN A 306 -5.37 -2.95 -21.66
CA ASN A 306 -5.82 -1.58 -21.52
C ASN A 306 -4.72 -0.62 -21.03
N TRP A 307 -3.69 -1.11 -20.33
CA TRP A 307 -2.55 -0.29 -19.93
C TRP A 307 -1.76 0.24 -21.13
N LYS A 308 -1.46 -0.64 -22.09
CA LYS A 308 -0.78 -0.24 -23.34
C LYS A 308 -1.61 0.74 -24.15
N LEU A 309 -2.92 0.52 -24.25
CA LEU A 309 -3.82 1.45 -24.93
C LEU A 309 -3.89 2.81 -24.23
N TYR A 310 -3.86 2.85 -22.90
CA TYR A 310 -3.76 4.08 -22.13
C TYR A 310 -2.44 4.83 -22.41
N CYS A 311 -1.31 4.12 -22.42
CA CYS A 311 0.00 4.70 -22.75
C CYS A 311 0.03 5.29 -24.16
N LYS A 312 -0.67 4.66 -25.12
CA LYS A 312 -0.84 5.14 -26.50
C LYS A 312 -1.86 6.26 -26.67
N LYS A 313 -2.55 6.69 -25.59
CA LYS A 313 -3.65 7.67 -25.62
C LYS A 313 -4.87 7.23 -26.46
N GLU A 314 -5.07 5.93 -26.56
CA GLU A 314 -6.28 5.34 -27.14
C GLU A 314 -7.38 5.13 -26.07
N LEU A 315 -6.99 5.04 -24.81
CA LEU A 315 -7.89 5.02 -23.65
C LEU A 315 -7.57 6.16 -22.68
N ALA A 316 -8.59 6.58 -21.95
CA ALA A 316 -8.48 7.42 -20.76
C ALA A 316 -9.14 6.74 -19.57
N THR A 317 -8.65 7.03 -18.38
CA THR A 317 -9.30 6.68 -17.13
C THR A 317 -9.80 7.93 -16.45
N ARG A 318 -10.97 7.87 -15.84
CA ARG A 318 -11.56 9.04 -15.16
C ARG A 318 -12.32 8.62 -13.93
N THR A 319 -12.09 9.34 -12.84
CA THR A 319 -12.92 9.25 -11.65
C THR A 319 -14.16 10.12 -11.80
N LEU A 320 -15.33 9.47 -11.75
CA LEU A 320 -16.65 10.10 -11.71
C LEU A 320 -17.15 10.19 -10.26
N ARG A 321 -18.36 10.75 -10.09
CA ARG A 321 -18.97 10.95 -8.77
C ARG A 321 -19.12 9.64 -7.99
N ASP A 322 -19.59 8.59 -8.65
CA ASP A 322 -19.99 7.31 -8.07
C ASP A 322 -19.09 6.14 -8.48
N ARG A 323 -18.16 6.34 -9.43
CA ARG A 323 -17.36 5.25 -10.01
C ARG A 323 -16.05 5.72 -10.64
N LEU A 324 -15.11 4.78 -10.85
CA LEU A 324 -13.94 4.93 -11.69
C LEU A 324 -14.14 4.17 -13.01
N VAL A 325 -14.00 4.86 -14.14
CA VAL A 325 -14.25 4.32 -15.48
C VAL A 325 -13.02 4.32 -16.37
N VAL A 326 -13.06 3.48 -17.41
CA VAL A 326 -12.14 3.46 -18.55
C VAL A 326 -12.97 3.82 -19.78
N ASN A 327 -12.53 4.84 -20.52
CA ASN A 327 -13.22 5.37 -21.69
C ASN A 327 -12.32 5.27 -22.93
N VAL A 328 -12.91 4.94 -24.08
CA VAL A 328 -12.26 5.05 -25.38
C VAL A 328 -12.09 6.52 -25.75
N LEU A 329 -10.87 6.89 -26.16
CA LEU A 329 -10.61 8.20 -26.72
C LEU A 329 -10.81 8.16 -28.25
N LYS A 330 -11.34 9.24 -28.80
CA LYS A 330 -11.42 9.44 -30.24
C LYS A 330 -10.01 9.71 -30.78
N VAL A 331 -9.45 8.78 -31.54
CA VAL A 331 -8.10 8.89 -32.12
C VAL A 331 -8.21 9.03 -33.64
N GLY A 332 -7.49 10.00 -34.21
CA GLY A 332 -7.46 10.22 -35.66
C GLY A 332 -8.82 10.58 -36.25
N SER A 333 -9.22 9.85 -37.30
CA SER A 333 -10.47 10.06 -38.05
C SER A 333 -11.63 9.19 -37.57
N MET A 334 -11.54 8.59 -36.37
CA MET A 334 -12.61 7.74 -35.86
C MET A 334 -13.94 8.49 -35.81
N THR A 335 -15.04 7.85 -36.19
CA THR A 335 -16.39 8.41 -36.02
C THR A 335 -16.87 8.26 -34.57
N ASP A 336 -17.90 8.99 -34.18
CA ASP A 336 -18.48 8.85 -32.83
C ASP A 336 -19.13 7.46 -32.66
N ASP A 337 -19.67 6.88 -33.74
CA ASP A 337 -20.21 5.52 -33.77
C ASP A 337 -19.11 4.48 -33.53
N GLU A 338 -17.94 4.62 -34.18
CA GLU A 338 -16.80 3.72 -33.96
C GLU A 338 -16.26 3.78 -32.53
N VAL A 339 -16.23 4.98 -31.93
CA VAL A 339 -15.85 5.14 -30.52
C VAL A 339 -16.87 4.44 -29.61
N GLN A 340 -18.17 4.59 -29.89
CA GLN A 340 -19.24 3.96 -29.13
C GLN A 340 -19.21 2.43 -29.28
N ASP A 341 -18.96 1.91 -30.48
CA ASP A 341 -18.85 0.47 -30.74
C ASP A 341 -17.68 -0.15 -29.98
N ARG A 342 -16.51 0.51 -29.99
CA ARG A 342 -15.36 0.07 -29.17
C ARG A 342 -15.66 0.15 -27.67
N GLN A 343 -16.38 1.18 -27.23
CA GLN A 343 -16.80 1.30 -25.83
C GLN A 343 -17.76 0.16 -25.44
N ASN A 344 -18.67 -0.23 -26.33
CA ASN A 344 -19.58 -1.37 -26.13
C ASN A 344 -18.80 -2.69 -26.07
N GLU A 345 -17.81 -2.88 -26.94
CA GLU A 345 -16.92 -4.06 -26.92
C GLU A 345 -16.16 -4.17 -25.59
N LEU A 346 -15.55 -3.07 -25.13
CA LEU A 346 -14.90 -3.02 -23.83
C LEU A 346 -15.88 -3.34 -22.70
N GLN A 347 -17.11 -2.83 -22.75
CA GLN A 347 -18.11 -3.16 -21.74
C GLN A 347 -18.45 -4.66 -21.73
N ALA A 348 -18.56 -5.30 -22.89
CA ALA A 348 -18.78 -6.75 -22.99
C ALA A 348 -17.60 -7.56 -22.43
N ILE A 349 -16.35 -7.09 -22.64
CA ILE A 349 -15.15 -7.67 -22.01
C ILE A 349 -15.22 -7.53 -20.49
N ALA A 350 -15.59 -6.35 -19.99
CA ALA A 350 -15.74 -6.08 -18.55
C ALA A 350 -16.77 -7.03 -17.90
N ASP A 351 -17.91 -7.25 -18.56
CA ASP A 351 -18.97 -8.13 -18.08
C ASP A 351 -18.50 -9.60 -18.06
N THR A 352 -17.71 -10.02 -19.05
CA THR A 352 -17.08 -11.35 -19.10
C THR A 352 -16.09 -11.53 -17.94
N ILE A 353 -15.23 -10.53 -17.68
CA ILE A 353 -14.30 -10.54 -16.55
C ILE A 353 -15.06 -10.65 -15.22
N ARG A 354 -16.13 -9.84 -15.06
CA ARG A 354 -16.98 -9.87 -13.87
C ARG A 354 -17.58 -11.25 -13.64
N LYS A 355 -18.17 -11.86 -14.67
CA LYS A 355 -18.77 -13.20 -14.58
C LYS A 355 -17.74 -14.24 -14.13
N LYS A 356 -16.55 -14.25 -14.74
CA LYS A 356 -15.45 -15.17 -14.36
C LYS A 356 -15.00 -14.96 -12.92
N ARG A 357 -14.89 -13.71 -12.47
CA ARG A 357 -14.52 -13.39 -11.08
C ARG A 357 -15.57 -13.92 -10.10
N ASP A 358 -16.85 -13.67 -10.39
CA ASP A 358 -17.95 -14.11 -9.52
C ASP A 358 -18.05 -15.65 -9.47
N GLU A 359 -17.78 -16.33 -10.58
CA GLU A 359 -17.67 -17.80 -10.64
C GLU A 359 -16.50 -18.32 -9.80
N LYS A 360 -15.30 -17.76 -9.95
CA LYS A 360 -14.11 -18.12 -9.14
C LYS A 360 -14.32 -17.86 -7.65
N GLU A 361 -15.01 -16.77 -7.28
CA GLU A 361 -15.34 -16.50 -5.88
C GLU A 361 -16.33 -17.54 -5.33
N LYS A 362 -17.34 -17.94 -6.11
CA LYS A 362 -18.27 -19.01 -5.74
C LYS A 362 -17.54 -20.34 -5.56
N GLU A 363 -16.61 -20.67 -6.45
CA GLU A 363 -15.77 -21.86 -6.36
C GLU A 363 -14.91 -21.86 -5.09
N ARG A 364 -14.15 -20.79 -4.83
CA ARG A 364 -13.37 -20.62 -3.60
C ARG A 364 -14.22 -20.76 -2.34
N LYS A 365 -15.45 -20.23 -2.34
CA LYS A 365 -16.40 -20.39 -1.22
C LYS A 365 -16.85 -21.85 -1.05
N ARG A 366 -17.00 -22.62 -2.13
CA ARG A 366 -17.31 -24.05 -2.07
C ARG A 366 -16.13 -24.84 -1.52
N GLU A 367 -14.92 -24.57 -2.00
CA GLU A 367 -13.69 -25.19 -1.51
C GLU A 367 -13.48 -24.92 -0.01
N LEU A 368 -13.61 -23.67 0.44
CA LEU A 368 -13.48 -23.32 1.85
C LEU A 368 -14.52 -24.03 2.74
N ARG A 369 -15.75 -24.21 2.24
CA ARG A 369 -16.79 -24.99 2.95
C ARG A 369 -16.41 -26.47 3.03
N LEU A 370 -15.84 -27.03 1.97
CA LEU A 370 -15.37 -28.42 1.94
C LEU A 370 -14.19 -28.60 2.91
N GLN A 371 -13.22 -27.70 2.89
CA GLN A 371 -12.07 -27.72 3.82
C GLN A 371 -12.53 -27.69 5.28
N ARG A 372 -13.42 -26.75 5.64
CA ARG A 372 -13.99 -26.67 7.00
C ARG A 372 -14.77 -27.92 7.39
N LYS A 373 -15.40 -28.60 6.43
CA LYS A 373 -16.09 -29.86 6.66
C LYS A 373 -15.08 -30.98 6.97
N LEU A 374 -14.01 -31.08 6.18
CA LEU A 374 -12.92 -32.05 6.40
C LEU A 374 -12.21 -31.80 7.73
N GLU A 375 -11.94 -30.55 8.09
CA GLU A 375 -11.34 -30.18 9.38
C GLU A 375 -12.21 -30.63 10.57
N ARG A 376 -13.54 -30.44 10.49
CA ARG A 376 -14.49 -30.91 11.51
C ARG A 376 -14.56 -32.44 11.57
N GLU A 377 -14.53 -33.12 10.43
CA GLU A 377 -14.51 -34.59 10.39
C GLU A 377 -13.21 -35.15 11.00
N ALA A 378 -12.08 -34.50 10.74
CA ALA A 378 -10.80 -34.84 11.36
C ALA A 378 -10.80 -34.60 12.87
N GLU A 379 -11.39 -33.50 13.34
CA GLU A 379 -11.52 -33.20 14.77
C GLU A 379 -12.39 -34.25 15.48
N LEU A 380 -13.54 -34.62 14.91
CA LEU A 380 -14.41 -35.68 15.44
C LEU A 380 -13.72 -37.05 15.43
N ALA A 381 -12.93 -37.36 14.40
CA ALA A 381 -12.15 -38.59 14.34
C ALA A 381 -11.08 -38.63 15.46
N ALA A 382 -10.39 -37.51 15.68
CA ALA A 382 -9.42 -37.36 16.76
C ALA A 382 -10.08 -37.48 18.15
N GLU A 383 -11.28 -36.93 18.33
CA GLU A 383 -12.06 -37.07 19.56
C GLU A 383 -12.45 -38.53 19.82
N ARG A 384 -12.97 -39.24 18.81
CA ARG A 384 -13.28 -40.67 18.90
C ARG A 384 -12.06 -41.51 19.23
N GLU A 385 -10.89 -41.16 18.70
CA GLU A 385 -9.64 -41.85 19.03
C GLU A 385 -9.21 -41.59 20.50
N ARG A 386 -9.34 -40.35 20.98
CA ARG A 386 -9.11 -39.99 22.39
C ARG A 386 -10.05 -40.75 23.31
N GLU A 387 -11.33 -40.87 22.95
CA GLU A 387 -12.32 -41.63 23.70
C GLU A 387 -11.98 -43.13 23.74
N LYS A 388 -11.64 -43.73 22.59
CA LYS A 388 -11.17 -45.14 22.54
C LYS A 388 -9.95 -45.36 23.44
N LYS A 389 -8.99 -44.44 23.45
CA LYS A 389 -7.81 -44.49 24.34
C LYS A 389 -8.21 -44.41 25.81
N ARG A 390 -9.15 -43.53 26.17
CA ARG A 390 -9.70 -43.44 27.55
C ARG A 390 -10.41 -44.73 27.96
N GLN A 391 -11.27 -45.28 27.11
CA GLN A 391 -11.97 -46.54 27.37
C GLN A 391 -10.98 -47.70 27.58
N LEU A 392 -9.93 -47.78 26.75
CA LEU A 392 -8.87 -48.78 26.91
C LEU A 392 -8.10 -48.62 28.23
N GLN A 393 -7.81 -47.39 28.65
CA GLN A 393 -7.17 -47.12 29.94
C GLN A 393 -8.05 -47.55 31.12
N ILE A 394 -9.35 -47.24 31.07
CA ILE A 394 -10.33 -47.67 32.08
C ILE A 394 -10.38 -49.20 32.15
N ARG A 395 -10.50 -49.87 31.00
CA ARG A 395 -10.51 -51.34 30.93
C ARG A 395 -9.25 -51.95 31.56
N ARG A 396 -8.06 -51.45 31.19
CA ARG A 396 -6.79 -51.90 31.79
C ARG A 396 -6.73 -51.68 33.29
N LYS A 397 -7.31 -50.59 33.79
CA LYS A 397 -7.40 -50.31 35.24
C LYS A 397 -8.28 -51.34 35.93
N LEU A 398 -9.45 -51.62 35.39
CA LEU A 398 -10.38 -52.63 35.92
C LEU A 398 -9.78 -54.04 35.88
N GLU A 399 -9.08 -54.41 34.81
CA GLU A 399 -8.37 -55.70 34.70
C GLU A 399 -7.31 -55.83 35.80
N ARG A 400 -6.53 -54.76 36.07
CA ARG A 400 -5.56 -54.75 37.18
C ARG A 400 -6.21 -54.88 38.55
N GLU A 401 -7.31 -54.16 38.79
CA GLU A 401 -8.07 -54.24 40.04
C GLU A 401 -8.66 -55.64 40.25
N ALA A 402 -9.17 -56.29 39.19
CA ALA A 402 -9.67 -57.66 39.24
C ALA A 402 -8.57 -58.67 39.58
N VAL A 403 -7.38 -58.54 38.99
CA VAL A 403 -6.21 -59.38 39.33
C VAL A 403 -5.81 -59.21 40.80
N LEU A 404 -5.77 -57.96 41.29
CA LEU A 404 -5.46 -57.68 42.70
C LEU A 404 -6.53 -58.26 43.64
N ALA A 405 -7.82 -58.15 43.28
CA ALA A 405 -8.92 -58.71 44.06
C ALA A 405 -8.85 -60.25 44.10
N ALA A 406 -8.55 -60.90 42.97
CA ALA A 406 -8.38 -62.35 42.91
C ALA A 406 -7.22 -62.82 43.79
N ARG A 407 -6.08 -62.11 43.77
CA ARG A 407 -4.94 -62.40 44.63
C ARG A 407 -5.28 -62.26 46.12
N ARG A 408 -5.99 -61.21 46.51
CA ARG A 408 -6.46 -61.01 47.89
C ARG A 408 -7.40 -62.13 48.34
N LEU A 409 -8.29 -62.59 47.45
CA LEU A 409 -9.19 -63.70 47.75
C LEU A 409 -8.43 -65.01 47.93
N GLU A 410 -7.39 -65.26 47.11
CA GLU A 410 -6.52 -66.43 47.26
C GLU A 410 -5.73 -66.39 48.57
N GLU A 411 -5.16 -65.24 48.93
CA GLU A 411 -4.50 -65.02 50.22
C GLU A 411 -5.47 -65.27 51.38
N PHE A 412 -6.71 -64.75 51.29
CA PHE A 412 -7.74 -64.99 52.31
C PHE A 412 -8.11 -66.48 52.44
N ARG A 413 -8.24 -67.20 51.31
CA ARG A 413 -8.50 -68.66 51.32
C ARG A 413 -7.34 -69.44 51.94
N ARG A 414 -6.10 -69.05 51.69
CA ARG A 414 -4.92 -69.68 52.31
C ARG A 414 -4.92 -69.46 53.82
N LEU A 415 -5.23 -68.24 54.28
CA LEU A 415 -5.30 -67.94 55.71
C LEU A 415 -6.42 -68.74 56.39
N ALA A 416 -7.60 -68.85 55.78
CA ALA A 416 -8.69 -69.65 56.32
C ALA A 416 -8.33 -71.16 56.43
N ALA A 417 -7.63 -71.72 55.45
CA ALA A 417 -7.19 -73.11 55.51
C ALA A 417 -6.17 -73.39 56.63
N TYR A 418 -5.42 -72.38 57.09
CA TYR A 418 -4.52 -72.49 58.24
C TYR A 418 -5.24 -72.47 59.59
N GLU A 419 -6.49 -72.00 59.66
CA GLU A 419 -7.26 -71.98 60.92
C GLU A 419 -8.00 -73.31 61.18
N ASP A 420 -8.18 -74.15 60.16
CA ASP A 420 -8.85 -75.45 60.24
C ASP A 420 -7.89 -76.64 60.53
N ASP A 421 -6.58 -76.45 60.37
CA ASP A 421 -5.50 -77.38 60.77
C ASP A 421 -4.99 -77.06 62.19
#